data_AF-A0AAV9TGI6-F1
#
_entry.id   AF-A0AAV9TGI6-F1
#
_cell.length_a   1.000
_cell.length_b   1.000
_cell.length_c   1.000
_cell.angle_alpha   90.00
_cell.angle_beta   90.00
_cell.angle_gamma   90.00
#
_symmetry.space_group_name_H-M   'P 1'
#
loop_
_entity.id
_entity.type
_entity.pdbx_description
1 polymer ?
#
loop_
_entity_poly.entity_id
_entity_poly.type
_entity_poly.pdbx_seq_one_letter_code
_entity_poly.pdbx_strand_id
1 'polypeptide(L)'
;MSSRLSPGGALLRTSRMFSVPKPLPKPGGEAAAIARFASPTATAPFPTHQSITTTESSRLLGDWGFKRSLPLRSTTQSSTPVVRIKQIDCFENVTDYSSAADHTLSLQKFQELNLPISLPGANRSRLGGPNVGAKSVFEDDGDFTAMEPGRENEEKRWKFKGPWLAGLTEGEFNRFLRKIVRKRREPFRAFLKKRIATELTAARHQKALDAGEGIPQQVLPQDVTDEQLTEYLRKLRSDRITLYSLVSEFLDLAPLNPPTSMADFGRSAEKTKRPSLYAENGPPISHPSAGISYLRTAAFVENHPVYGPQAHQTPVLARIIAPRAGPSNAKLGVGGFITETPQGDSVFNQRSYSGRKSGIAGVASFDPDIKGGAKAYVQPTSARVDSSGMVQITVGEANQEAQLISKEMVGKATIYNDRSKTDLPTGQDRKPQLRTVRGTDTQQPTETVGSSTTYGLDS
;
A
#
# COMPACT_ATOMS: atom_id res chain seq x y z
N MET A 1 -35.81 0.12 -30.71
CA MET A 1 -35.53 -1.03 -31.60
C MET A 1 -34.07 -1.43 -31.40
N SER A 2 -33.78 -2.44 -30.57
CA SER A 2 -32.42 -2.95 -30.40
C SER A 2 -32.02 -3.68 -31.68
N SER A 3 -31.11 -3.12 -32.48
CA SER A 3 -30.56 -3.81 -33.64
C SER A 3 -29.83 -5.06 -33.14
N ARG A 4 -30.39 -6.24 -33.40
CA ARG A 4 -29.72 -7.51 -33.09
C ARG A 4 -28.36 -7.49 -33.79
N LEU A 5 -27.28 -7.63 -33.00
CA LEU A 5 -25.91 -7.70 -33.51
C LEU A 5 -25.82 -8.82 -34.55
N SER A 6 -25.05 -8.60 -35.62
CA SER A 6 -24.77 -9.66 -36.60
C SER A 6 -24.02 -10.82 -35.93
N PRO A 7 -24.14 -12.07 -36.42
CA PRO A 7 -23.43 -13.21 -35.85
C PRO A 7 -21.91 -12.98 -35.75
N GLY A 8 -21.31 -12.36 -36.78
CA GLY A 8 -19.89 -11.98 -36.76
C GLY A 8 -19.56 -10.92 -35.70
N GLY A 9 -20.43 -9.91 -35.53
CA GLY A 9 -20.25 -8.91 -34.47
C GLY A 9 -20.34 -9.49 -33.06
N ALA A 10 -21.18 -10.51 -32.85
CA ALA A 10 -21.27 -11.22 -31.58
C ALA A 10 -19.97 -11.99 -31.26
N LEU A 11 -19.36 -12.64 -32.26
CA LEU A 11 -18.07 -13.34 -32.10
C LEU A 11 -16.91 -12.39 -31.84
N LEU A 12 -16.86 -11.24 -32.53
CA LEU A 12 -15.82 -10.23 -32.29
C LEU A 12 -15.88 -9.69 -30.86
N ARG A 13 -17.10 -9.46 -30.33
CA ARG A 13 -17.30 -8.96 -28.97
C ARG A 13 -16.73 -9.89 -27.89
N THR A 14 -16.79 -11.20 -28.10
CA THR A 14 -16.27 -12.21 -27.16
C THR A 14 -14.86 -12.69 -27.51
N SER A 15 -14.25 -12.14 -28.56
CA SER A 15 -12.91 -12.51 -28.98
C SER A 15 -11.85 -12.10 -27.94
N ARG A 16 -10.75 -12.85 -27.87
CA ARG A 16 -9.62 -12.56 -26.97
C ARG A 16 -8.96 -11.21 -27.27
N MET A 17 -8.91 -10.83 -28.54
CA MET A 17 -8.34 -9.54 -28.96
C MET A 17 -9.16 -8.35 -28.42
N PHE A 18 -10.49 -8.45 -28.46
CA PHE A 18 -11.39 -7.42 -27.90
C PHE A 18 -11.42 -7.41 -26.36
N SER A 19 -10.87 -8.44 -25.72
CA SER A 19 -10.71 -8.50 -24.27
C SER A 19 -9.42 -7.81 -23.79
N VAL A 20 -8.53 -7.41 -24.69
CA VAL A 20 -7.31 -6.67 -24.34
C VAL A 20 -7.70 -5.27 -23.82
N PRO A 21 -7.33 -4.91 -22.59
CA PRO A 21 -7.70 -3.62 -22.02
C PRO A 21 -7.02 -2.48 -22.75
N LYS A 22 -7.68 -1.32 -22.78
CA LYS A 22 -7.04 -0.07 -23.22
C LYS A 22 -5.88 0.26 -22.27
N PRO A 23 -4.77 0.80 -22.80
CA PRO A 23 -3.61 1.09 -21.97
C PRO A 23 -3.96 2.12 -20.88
N LEU A 24 -3.44 1.86 -19.68
CA LEU A 24 -3.63 2.75 -18.53
C LEU A 24 -2.83 4.05 -18.72
N PRO A 25 -3.26 5.17 -18.10
CA PRO A 25 -2.49 6.40 -18.12
C PRO A 25 -1.11 6.19 -17.48
N LYS A 26 -0.11 6.94 -17.97
CA LYS A 26 1.26 6.83 -17.47
C LYS A 26 1.36 7.25 -15.99
N PRO A 27 2.24 6.63 -15.19
CA PRO A 27 2.42 6.96 -13.77
C PRO A 27 2.75 8.44 -13.53
N GLY A 28 1.96 9.14 -12.72
CA GLY A 28 2.14 10.58 -12.42
C GLY A 28 1.59 11.54 -13.49
N GLY A 29 0.92 11.03 -14.54
CA GLY A 29 0.37 11.85 -15.62
C GLY A 29 1.44 12.39 -16.57
N GLU A 30 1.00 13.20 -17.53
CA GLU A 30 1.85 13.75 -18.60
C GLU A 30 2.86 14.78 -18.07
N ALA A 31 2.46 15.61 -17.10
CA ALA A 31 3.32 16.61 -16.49
C ALA A 31 4.49 16.01 -15.68
N ALA A 32 4.24 14.95 -14.90
CA ALA A 32 5.31 14.28 -14.16
C ALA A 32 6.24 13.48 -15.09
N ALA A 33 5.74 13.01 -16.24
CA ALA A 33 6.59 12.37 -17.25
C ALA A 33 7.57 13.34 -17.91
N ILE A 34 7.19 14.61 -18.07
CA ILE A 34 8.07 15.66 -18.61
C ILE A 34 9.10 16.11 -17.56
N ALA A 35 8.69 16.23 -16.30
CA ALA A 35 9.58 16.67 -15.21
C ALA A 35 10.59 15.60 -14.78
N ARG A 36 10.27 14.32 -14.98
CA ARG A 36 11.23 13.23 -14.78
C ARG A 36 12.17 13.19 -15.98
N PHE A 37 13.41 13.65 -15.79
CA PHE A 37 14.55 13.36 -16.68
C PHE A 37 14.92 11.86 -16.64
N ALA A 38 13.93 10.98 -16.75
CA ALA A 38 14.10 9.55 -16.79
C ALA A 38 14.42 9.13 -18.23
N SER A 39 15.28 8.12 -18.36
CA SER A 39 15.50 7.48 -19.66
C SER A 39 14.16 7.03 -20.25
N PRO A 40 13.91 7.24 -21.56
CA PRO A 40 12.69 6.75 -22.22
C PRO A 40 12.55 5.22 -22.15
N THR A 41 13.63 4.51 -21.85
CA THR A 41 13.66 3.05 -21.68
C THR A 41 13.56 2.59 -20.21
N ALA A 42 13.47 3.51 -19.25
CA ALA A 42 13.35 3.15 -17.84
C ALA A 42 11.99 2.46 -17.58
N THR A 43 12.02 1.37 -16.81
CA THR A 43 10.83 0.64 -16.41
C THR A 43 9.91 1.54 -15.59
N ALA A 44 8.61 1.53 -15.92
CA ALA A 44 7.60 2.29 -15.20
C ALA A 44 7.36 1.71 -13.79
N PRO A 45 6.81 2.49 -12.84
CA PRO A 45 6.39 1.97 -11.53
C PRO A 45 5.38 0.82 -11.58
N PHE A 46 4.47 0.80 -12.56
CA PHE A 46 3.45 -0.22 -12.74
C PHE A 46 3.18 -0.46 -14.23
N PRO A 47 2.69 -1.66 -14.63
CA PRO A 47 2.43 -1.97 -16.03
C PRO A 47 1.25 -1.16 -16.58
N THR A 48 1.41 -0.61 -17.79
CA THR A 48 0.34 0.13 -18.49
C THR A 48 -0.31 -0.66 -19.63
N HIS A 49 0.39 -1.67 -20.16
CA HIS A 49 -0.09 -2.55 -21.23
C HIS A 49 -0.20 -3.99 -20.72
N GLN A 50 -1.15 -4.74 -21.29
CA GLN A 50 -1.31 -6.17 -21.01
C GLN A 50 -0.06 -6.95 -21.46
N SER A 51 0.44 -7.82 -20.59
CA SER A 51 1.44 -8.82 -20.93
C SER A 51 0.77 -10.01 -21.63
N ILE A 52 1.31 -10.40 -22.79
CA ILE A 52 0.73 -11.42 -23.67
C ILE A 52 1.77 -12.52 -23.88
N THR A 53 1.31 -13.76 -23.86
CA THR A 53 2.10 -14.98 -24.05
C THR A 53 1.48 -15.85 -25.11
N THR A 54 2.28 -16.74 -25.70
CA THR A 54 1.84 -17.72 -26.69
C THR A 54 2.32 -19.11 -26.29
N THR A 55 1.79 -20.13 -26.96
CA THR A 55 2.35 -21.47 -26.88
C THR A 55 3.72 -21.50 -27.57
N GLU A 56 4.53 -22.49 -27.21
CA GLU A 56 5.85 -22.67 -27.80
C GLU A 56 5.80 -22.97 -29.31
N SER A 57 4.84 -23.78 -29.75
CA SER A 57 4.65 -24.12 -31.17
C SER A 57 4.33 -22.88 -32.03
N SER A 58 3.41 -22.03 -31.58
CA SER A 58 3.09 -20.77 -32.27
C SER A 58 4.23 -19.77 -32.22
N ARG A 59 4.99 -19.73 -31.11
CA ARG A 59 6.16 -18.86 -30.95
C ARG A 59 7.24 -19.16 -31.99
N LEU A 60 7.49 -20.43 -32.31
CA LEU A 60 8.46 -20.82 -33.33
C LEU A 60 8.09 -20.29 -34.72
N LEU A 61 6.79 -20.14 -34.99
CA LEU A 61 6.25 -19.56 -36.23
C LEU A 61 6.12 -18.03 -36.16
N GLY A 62 6.39 -17.42 -35.00
CA GLY A 62 6.20 -16.00 -34.75
C GLY A 62 4.73 -15.61 -34.69
N ASP A 63 3.81 -16.56 -34.50
CA ASP A 63 2.38 -16.28 -34.36
C ASP A 63 2.04 -15.93 -32.91
N TRP A 64 1.47 -14.73 -32.75
CA TRP A 64 1.03 -14.19 -31.47
C TRP A 64 -0.48 -13.87 -31.45
N GLY A 65 -1.22 -14.25 -32.49
CA GLY A 65 -2.64 -13.92 -32.61
C GLY A 65 -2.91 -12.44 -32.91
N PHE A 66 -1.94 -11.74 -33.51
CA PHE A 66 -2.07 -10.35 -33.97
C PHE A 66 -2.17 -10.25 -35.49
N LYS A 67 -2.30 -9.01 -35.98
CA LYS A 67 -2.41 -8.71 -37.41
C LYS A 67 -1.30 -9.35 -38.25
N ARG A 68 -0.07 -9.43 -37.71
CA ARG A 68 1.11 -9.99 -38.37
C ARG A 68 1.95 -10.79 -37.38
N SER A 69 2.69 -11.76 -37.89
CA SER A 69 3.69 -12.51 -37.11
C SER A 69 4.82 -11.60 -36.64
N LEU A 70 5.30 -11.81 -35.42
CA LEU A 70 6.39 -11.03 -34.83
C LEU A 70 7.77 -11.56 -35.23
N PRO A 71 8.80 -10.71 -35.32
CA PRO A 71 10.17 -11.10 -35.63
C PRO A 71 10.79 -12.12 -34.65
N LEU A 72 11.08 -13.33 -35.17
CA LEU A 72 11.63 -14.47 -34.43
C LEU A 72 12.92 -14.16 -33.65
N ARG A 73 13.78 -13.29 -34.20
CA ARG A 73 15.07 -12.92 -33.58
C ARG A 73 14.88 -12.39 -32.15
N SER A 74 13.83 -11.61 -31.93
CA SER A 74 13.57 -10.94 -30.64
C SER A 74 12.63 -11.73 -29.73
N THR A 75 11.79 -12.59 -30.31
CA THR A 75 10.70 -13.27 -29.59
C THR A 75 11.02 -14.70 -29.19
N THR A 76 11.93 -15.38 -29.90
CA THR A 76 12.14 -16.82 -29.73
C THR A 76 13.30 -17.16 -28.78
N GLN A 77 14.35 -16.34 -28.74
CA GLN A 77 15.56 -16.62 -27.92
C GLN A 77 15.42 -16.26 -26.44
N SER A 78 14.30 -15.63 -26.03
CA SER A 78 14.06 -15.29 -24.63
C SER A 78 13.53 -16.50 -23.86
N SER A 79 14.07 -16.72 -22.65
CA SER A 79 13.51 -17.67 -21.67
C SER A 79 12.12 -17.28 -21.20
N THR A 80 11.77 -15.99 -21.32
CA THR A 80 10.48 -15.43 -20.88
C THR A 80 9.79 -14.81 -22.10
N PRO A 81 9.01 -15.59 -22.87
CA PRO A 81 8.37 -15.13 -24.09
C PRO A 81 7.10 -14.33 -23.76
N VAL A 82 7.28 -13.13 -23.22
CA VAL A 82 6.19 -12.23 -22.85
C VAL A 82 6.36 -10.89 -23.55
N VAL A 83 5.31 -10.47 -24.27
CA VAL A 83 5.33 -9.26 -25.09
C VAL A 83 4.18 -8.34 -24.66
N ARG A 84 4.41 -7.02 -24.71
CA ARG A 84 3.36 -5.99 -24.65
C ARG A 84 3.28 -5.28 -25.98
N ILE A 85 2.06 -4.99 -26.41
CA ILE A 85 1.78 -4.31 -27.68
C ILE A 85 1.34 -2.89 -27.39
N LYS A 86 2.03 -1.95 -28.02
CA LYS A 86 1.69 -0.54 -27.96
C LYS A 86 0.65 -0.20 -29.01
N GLN A 87 0.88 -0.66 -30.24
CA GLN A 87 -0.02 -0.48 -31.37
C GLN A 87 -0.01 -1.73 -32.25
N ILE A 88 -1.19 -2.17 -32.67
CA ILE A 88 -1.36 -3.38 -33.50
C ILE A 88 -0.86 -3.14 -34.94
N ASP A 89 -1.00 -1.91 -35.43
CA ASP A 89 -0.55 -1.52 -36.76
C ASP A 89 -0.18 -0.03 -36.72
N CYS A 90 1.11 0.25 -36.88
CA CYS A 90 1.65 1.61 -36.92
C CYS A 90 1.64 2.16 -38.36
N PHE A 91 2.00 3.44 -38.52
CA PHE A 91 2.08 4.06 -39.84
C PHE A 91 3.13 3.40 -40.74
N GLU A 92 4.14 2.77 -40.13
CA GLU A 92 5.19 2.00 -40.80
C GLU A 92 4.72 0.62 -41.26
N ASN A 93 3.44 0.27 -41.08
CA ASN A 93 2.88 -1.06 -41.36
C ASN A 93 3.57 -2.18 -40.56
N VAL A 94 4.00 -1.88 -39.33
CA VAL A 94 4.61 -2.83 -38.39
C VAL A 94 3.82 -2.79 -37.08
N THR A 95 3.75 -3.93 -36.38
CA THR A 95 3.22 -4.00 -35.02
C THR A 95 4.27 -3.42 -34.07
N ASP A 96 3.97 -2.34 -33.33
CA ASP A 96 4.86 -1.82 -32.29
C ASP A 96 4.68 -2.62 -31.00
N TYR A 97 5.73 -3.37 -30.65
CA TYR A 97 5.77 -4.23 -29.48
C TYR A 97 7.08 -4.05 -28.70
N SER A 98 7.06 -4.46 -27.45
CA SER A 98 8.25 -4.51 -26.61
C SER A 98 8.17 -5.69 -25.65
N SER A 99 9.30 -6.09 -25.07
CA SER A 99 9.29 -7.10 -24.01
C SER A 99 8.48 -6.59 -22.80
N ALA A 100 7.68 -7.47 -22.21
CA ALA A 100 6.93 -7.25 -20.97
C ALA A 100 7.50 -8.05 -19.79
N ALA A 101 8.65 -8.70 -19.98
CA ALA A 101 9.29 -9.52 -18.96
C ALA A 101 9.70 -8.70 -17.72
N ASP A 102 9.97 -7.41 -17.90
CA ASP A 102 10.29 -6.46 -16.83
C ASP A 102 9.21 -6.46 -15.73
N HIS A 103 7.94 -6.30 -16.09
CA HIS A 103 6.85 -6.28 -15.12
C HIS A 103 6.36 -7.68 -14.74
N THR A 104 6.28 -8.61 -15.69
CA THR A 104 5.78 -9.97 -15.42
C THR A 104 6.68 -10.71 -14.45
N LEU A 105 8.01 -10.64 -14.61
CA LEU A 105 8.94 -11.27 -13.67
C LEU A 105 8.98 -10.53 -12.33
N SER A 106 8.82 -9.20 -12.32
CA SER A 106 8.75 -8.45 -11.06
C SER A 106 7.50 -8.82 -10.25
N LEU A 107 6.37 -9.08 -10.92
CA LEU A 107 5.17 -9.59 -10.27
C LEU A 107 5.40 -10.99 -9.66
N GLN A 108 5.99 -11.91 -10.43
CA GLN A 108 6.30 -13.26 -9.95
C GLN A 108 7.25 -13.21 -8.75
N LYS A 109 8.35 -12.45 -8.85
CA LYS A 109 9.29 -12.23 -7.76
C LYS A 109 8.62 -11.65 -6.52
N PHE A 110 7.67 -10.73 -6.67
CA PHE A 110 6.93 -10.18 -5.53
C PHE A 110 6.04 -11.24 -4.87
N GLN A 111 5.35 -12.05 -5.66
CA GLN A 111 4.50 -13.12 -5.17
C GLN A 111 5.31 -14.18 -4.42
N GLU A 112 6.53 -14.48 -4.89
CA GLU A 112 7.48 -15.36 -4.19
C GLU A 112 7.94 -14.83 -2.83
N LEU A 113 7.85 -13.51 -2.56
CA LEU A 113 8.15 -12.94 -1.24
C LEU A 113 7.06 -13.25 -0.20
N ASN A 114 5.89 -13.78 -0.61
CA ASN A 114 4.76 -14.07 0.27
C ASN A 114 4.30 -12.88 1.13
N LEU A 115 4.42 -11.65 0.60
CA LEU A 115 4.07 -10.43 1.33
C LEU A 115 2.59 -10.05 1.14
N PRO A 116 1.85 -9.82 2.23
CA PRO A 116 0.55 -9.16 2.16
C PRO A 116 0.73 -7.66 1.89
N ILE A 117 -0.29 -7.05 1.28
CA ILE A 117 -0.39 -5.60 1.21
C ILE A 117 -1.21 -5.11 2.40
N SER A 118 -0.68 -4.10 3.08
CA SER A 118 -1.29 -3.50 4.26
C SER A 118 -1.67 -2.05 4.03
N LEU A 119 -2.72 -1.61 4.74
CA LEU A 119 -3.11 -0.20 4.79
C LEU A 119 -2.02 0.62 5.50
N PRO A 120 -1.82 1.89 5.12
CA PRO A 120 -0.89 2.76 5.82
C PRO A 120 -1.32 2.87 7.29
N GLY A 121 -0.51 2.34 8.20
CA GLY A 121 -0.74 2.49 9.63
C GLY A 121 -0.57 3.96 10.03
N ALA A 122 -1.48 4.47 10.86
CA ALA A 122 -1.20 5.70 11.59
C ALA A 122 0.06 5.45 12.42
N ASN A 123 1.10 6.26 12.25
CA ASN A 123 2.35 6.21 13.03
C ASN A 123 2.07 6.57 14.50
N ARG A 124 1.29 5.74 15.21
CA ARG A 124 0.94 5.89 16.62
C ARG A 124 2.10 5.54 17.55
N SER A 125 3.19 5.00 17.01
CA SER A 125 4.42 4.70 17.75
C SER A 125 5.03 5.96 18.41
N ARG A 126 4.77 7.17 17.89
CA ARG A 126 5.23 8.42 18.55
C ARG A 126 4.47 8.76 19.84
N LEU A 127 3.36 8.09 20.14
CA LEU A 127 2.46 8.40 21.26
C LEU A 127 2.24 7.20 22.21
N GLY A 128 3.08 6.15 22.15
CA GLY A 128 3.05 5.05 23.12
C GLY A 128 1.78 4.17 23.09
N GLY A 129 0.95 4.28 22.05
CA GLY A 129 -0.20 3.39 21.88
C GLY A 129 0.23 1.96 21.49
N PRO A 130 -0.59 0.93 21.79
CA PRO A 130 -0.31 -0.43 21.34
C PRO A 130 -0.15 -0.44 19.82
N ASN A 131 0.94 -1.06 19.34
CA ASN A 131 1.15 -1.28 17.91
C ASN A 131 0.03 -2.18 17.38
N VAL A 132 -1.03 -1.57 16.87
CA VAL A 132 -2.04 -2.29 16.08
C VAL A 132 -1.30 -2.75 14.83
N GLY A 133 -1.16 -4.07 14.68
CA GLY A 133 -0.43 -4.69 13.58
C GLY A 133 -0.92 -4.20 12.21
N ALA A 134 -0.13 -4.50 11.17
CA ALA A 134 -0.45 -4.12 9.80
C ALA A 134 -1.85 -4.67 9.41
N LYS A 135 -2.79 -3.77 9.13
CA LYS A 135 -4.15 -4.15 8.73
C LYS A 135 -4.19 -4.50 7.26
N SER A 136 -4.82 -5.63 6.93
CA SER A 136 -5.07 -6.08 5.56
C SER A 136 -5.84 -5.01 4.77
N VAL A 137 -5.59 -4.95 3.47
CA VAL A 137 -6.37 -4.11 2.54
C VAL A 137 -7.74 -4.72 2.27
N PHE A 138 -7.86 -6.05 2.27
CA PHE A 138 -9.07 -6.77 1.88
C PHE A 138 -9.99 -7.03 3.08
N GLU A 139 -10.37 -5.94 3.76
CA GLU A 139 -11.28 -5.96 4.89
C GLU A 139 -12.59 -5.28 4.52
N ASP A 140 -13.72 -5.83 4.98
CA ASP A 140 -15.06 -5.35 4.61
C ASP A 140 -15.31 -3.90 5.02
N ASP A 141 -14.59 -3.41 6.03
CA ASP A 141 -14.71 -2.04 6.54
C ASP A 141 -13.90 -1.01 5.75
N GLY A 142 -13.05 -1.42 4.82
CA GLY A 142 -12.19 -0.53 4.02
C GLY A 142 -12.25 -0.80 2.51
N ASP A 143 -12.35 -2.06 2.09
CA ASP A 143 -12.47 -2.44 0.68
C ASP A 143 -13.93 -2.48 0.24
N PHE A 144 -14.49 -1.28 0.03
CA PHE A 144 -15.79 -1.13 -0.59
C PHE A 144 -15.82 0.14 -1.44
N THR A 145 -16.66 0.14 -2.47
CA THR A 145 -16.77 1.28 -3.40
C THR A 145 -18.20 1.79 -3.56
N ALA A 146 -19.21 0.97 -3.26
CA ALA A 146 -20.61 1.36 -3.29
C ALA A 146 -20.94 2.27 -2.09
N MET A 147 -21.71 3.33 -2.35
CA MET A 147 -22.29 4.18 -1.31
C MET A 147 -23.67 3.63 -0.97
N GLU A 148 -23.80 3.07 0.23
CA GLU A 148 -25.09 2.60 0.76
C GLU A 148 -25.56 3.57 1.84
N PRO A 149 -26.81 4.06 1.76
CA PRO A 149 -27.32 5.03 2.73
C PRO A 149 -27.36 4.40 4.13
N GLY A 150 -26.69 5.03 5.11
CA GLY A 150 -26.67 4.59 6.50
C GLY A 150 -25.37 3.87 6.93
N ARG A 151 -24.39 3.72 6.05
CA ARG A 151 -23.09 3.13 6.41
C ARG A 151 -22.20 4.15 7.10
N GLU A 152 -21.83 3.90 8.36
CA GLU A 152 -21.02 4.83 9.17
C GLU A 152 -19.55 4.96 8.70
N ASN A 153 -19.08 4.07 7.82
CA ASN A 153 -17.67 3.95 7.44
C ASN A 153 -17.31 4.59 6.09
N GLU A 154 -18.16 5.41 5.46
CA GLU A 154 -17.95 5.96 4.10
C GLU A 154 -16.58 6.62 3.87
N GLU A 155 -15.95 7.14 4.92
CA GLU A 155 -14.63 7.78 4.87
C GLU A 155 -13.46 6.80 4.73
N LYS A 156 -13.65 5.53 5.11
CA LYS A 156 -12.64 4.47 5.00
C LYS A 156 -12.50 3.95 3.58
N ARG A 157 -13.46 4.27 2.71
CA ARG A 157 -13.43 3.94 1.29
C ARG A 157 -12.16 4.50 0.67
N TRP A 158 -11.57 3.74 -0.24
CA TRP A 158 -10.36 4.14 -0.95
C TRP A 158 -10.67 4.83 -2.30
N LYS A 159 -11.85 4.58 -2.90
CA LYS A 159 -12.25 5.11 -4.21
C LYS A 159 -13.27 6.23 -4.11
N PHE A 160 -12.85 7.45 -4.45
CA PHE A 160 -13.69 8.66 -4.48
C PHE A 160 -13.95 9.11 -5.92
N LYS A 161 -15.13 9.67 -6.21
CA LYS A 161 -15.43 10.26 -7.53
C LYS A 161 -14.82 11.66 -7.68
N GLY A 162 -14.74 12.40 -6.59
CA GLY A 162 -14.13 13.73 -6.55
C GLY A 162 -12.59 13.65 -6.55
N PRO A 163 -11.90 14.68 -7.07
CA PRO A 163 -10.45 14.73 -7.00
C PRO A 163 -9.98 15.01 -5.58
N TRP A 164 -8.74 14.62 -5.29
CA TRP A 164 -8.08 15.05 -4.06
C TRP A 164 -7.51 16.45 -4.23
N LEU A 165 -8.07 17.43 -3.52
CA LEU A 165 -7.79 18.85 -3.75
C LEU A 165 -6.33 19.24 -3.51
N ALA A 166 -5.68 18.64 -2.50
CA ALA A 166 -4.28 18.95 -2.18
C ALA A 166 -3.28 18.44 -3.23
N GLY A 167 -3.67 17.45 -4.04
CA GLY A 167 -2.84 16.90 -5.12
C GLY A 167 -3.01 17.59 -6.47
N LEU A 168 -3.97 18.52 -6.61
CA LEU A 168 -4.22 19.22 -7.87
C LEU A 168 -3.25 20.39 -8.06
N THR A 169 -2.79 20.57 -9.29
CA THR A 169 -2.13 21.82 -9.68
C THR A 169 -3.13 22.97 -9.72
N GLU A 170 -2.66 24.21 -9.59
CA GLU A 170 -3.53 25.40 -9.63
C GLU A 170 -4.39 25.47 -10.91
N GLY A 171 -3.81 25.13 -12.06
CA GLY A 171 -4.52 25.10 -13.33
C GLY A 171 -5.63 24.04 -13.38
N GLU A 172 -5.37 22.85 -12.83
CA GLU A 172 -6.36 21.77 -12.73
C GLU A 172 -7.47 22.12 -11.74
N PHE A 173 -7.12 22.73 -10.61
CA PHE A 173 -8.08 23.21 -9.62
C PHE A 173 -9.03 24.27 -10.21
N ASN A 174 -8.49 25.27 -10.90
CA ASN A 174 -9.28 26.31 -11.58
C ASN A 174 -10.15 25.72 -12.71
N ARG A 175 -9.69 24.66 -13.38
CA ARG A 175 -10.49 23.91 -14.36
C ARG A 175 -11.63 23.15 -13.69
N PHE A 176 -11.35 22.49 -12.57
CA PHE A 176 -12.34 21.75 -11.77
C PHE A 176 -13.45 22.67 -11.27
N LEU A 177 -13.11 23.83 -10.72
CA LEU A 177 -14.09 24.81 -10.24
C LEU A 177 -15.02 25.29 -11.37
N ARG A 178 -14.46 25.65 -12.53
CA ARG A 178 -15.22 26.19 -13.66
C ARG A 178 -16.10 25.12 -14.33
N LYS A 179 -15.58 23.91 -14.55
CA LYS A 179 -16.29 22.87 -15.30
C LYS A 179 -17.26 22.07 -14.46
N ILE A 180 -16.91 21.76 -13.20
CA ILE A 180 -17.65 20.81 -12.36
C ILE A 180 -18.41 21.56 -11.26
N VAL A 181 -17.72 22.29 -10.38
CA VAL A 181 -18.33 22.88 -9.18
C VAL A 181 -19.37 23.95 -9.53
N ARG A 182 -19.04 24.89 -10.44
CA ARG A 182 -19.94 25.99 -10.80
C ARG A 182 -21.27 25.53 -11.41
N LYS A 183 -21.26 24.40 -12.13
CA LYS A 183 -22.46 23.81 -12.76
C LYS A 183 -23.35 23.05 -11.77
N ARG A 184 -22.84 22.70 -10.58
CA ARG A 184 -23.54 21.88 -9.59
C ARG A 184 -24.19 22.67 -8.44
N ARG A 185 -24.39 23.99 -8.60
CA ARG A 185 -25.01 24.83 -7.58
C ARG A 185 -26.48 24.47 -7.31
N GLU A 186 -27.30 24.31 -8.34
CA GLU A 186 -28.71 23.94 -8.17
C GLU A 186 -28.89 22.55 -7.53
N PRO A 187 -28.18 21.49 -7.99
CA PRO A 187 -28.22 20.20 -7.32
C PRO A 187 -27.75 20.25 -5.86
N PHE A 188 -26.78 21.13 -5.54
CA PHE A 188 -26.33 21.31 -4.15
C PHE A 188 -27.41 21.94 -3.26
N ARG A 189 -28.17 22.91 -3.78
CA ARG A 189 -29.30 23.49 -3.04
C ARG A 189 -30.38 22.44 -2.77
N ALA A 190 -30.68 21.59 -3.76
CA ALA A 190 -31.60 20.47 -3.57
C ALA A 190 -31.10 19.45 -2.53
N PHE A 191 -29.80 19.16 -2.52
CA PHE A 191 -29.16 18.33 -1.49
C PHE A 191 -29.32 18.92 -0.09
N LEU A 192 -29.08 20.22 0.08
CA LEU A 192 -29.29 20.89 1.38
C LEU A 192 -30.75 20.87 1.81
N LYS A 193 -31.71 21.09 0.90
CA LYS A 193 -33.14 20.98 1.23
C LYS A 193 -33.51 19.59 1.74
N LYS A 194 -32.97 18.53 1.11
CA LYS A 194 -33.15 17.15 1.59
C LYS A 194 -32.62 16.98 3.02
N ARG A 195 -31.45 17.54 3.33
CA ARG A 195 -30.87 17.44 4.68
C ARG A 195 -31.67 18.22 5.73
N ILE A 196 -32.07 19.44 5.41
CA ILE A 196 -32.94 20.26 6.28
C ILE A 196 -34.25 19.52 6.56
N ALA A 197 -34.87 18.92 5.54
CA ALA A 197 -36.08 18.12 5.73
C ALA A 197 -35.85 16.92 6.68
N THR A 198 -34.71 16.22 6.58
CA THR A 198 -34.37 15.14 7.52
C THR A 198 -34.13 15.64 8.95
N GLU A 199 -33.45 16.78 9.12
CA GLU A 199 -33.20 17.39 10.43
C GLU A 199 -34.50 17.87 11.09
N LEU A 200 -35.38 18.53 10.32
CA LEU A 200 -36.70 18.95 10.79
C LEU A 200 -37.58 17.77 11.16
N THR A 201 -37.55 16.70 10.37
CA THR A 201 -38.29 15.46 10.67
C THR A 201 -37.78 14.82 11.96
N ALA A 202 -36.45 14.74 12.15
CA ALA A 202 -35.86 14.23 13.38
C ALA A 202 -36.21 15.09 14.60
N ALA A 203 -36.15 16.42 14.48
CA ALA A 203 -36.52 17.34 15.55
C ALA A 203 -38.01 17.26 15.92
N ARG A 204 -38.90 17.13 14.93
CA ARG A 204 -40.34 16.89 15.18
C ARG A 204 -40.58 15.55 15.86
N HIS A 205 -39.89 14.50 15.40
CA HIS A 205 -39.98 13.18 16.00
C HIS A 205 -39.52 13.19 17.46
N GLN A 206 -38.41 13.85 17.79
CA GLN A 206 -37.93 13.97 19.16
C GLN A 206 -38.93 14.73 20.05
N LYS A 207 -39.48 15.86 19.58
CA LYS A 207 -40.52 16.60 20.31
C LYS A 207 -41.80 15.79 20.54
N ALA A 208 -42.22 15.00 19.56
CA ALA A 208 -43.38 14.12 19.70
C ALA A 208 -43.14 13.02 20.74
N LEU A 209 -41.94 12.42 20.76
CA LEU A 209 -41.56 11.45 21.80
C LEU A 209 -41.56 12.08 23.20
N ASP A 210 -41.00 13.28 23.35
CA ASP A 210 -40.94 13.98 24.63
C ASP A 210 -42.35 14.39 25.13
N ALA A 211 -43.27 14.70 24.20
CA ALA A 211 -44.67 15.03 24.49
C ALA A 211 -45.59 13.79 24.62
N GLY A 212 -45.10 12.59 24.31
CA GLY A 212 -45.89 11.35 24.31
C GLY A 212 -46.92 11.26 23.16
N GLU A 213 -46.74 12.04 22.10
CA GLU A 213 -47.60 12.03 20.91
C GLU A 213 -47.14 10.96 19.89
N GLY A 214 -48.03 10.61 18.95
CA GLY A 214 -47.75 9.64 17.89
C GLY A 214 -46.69 10.11 16.88
N ILE A 215 -46.22 9.18 16.03
CA ILE A 215 -45.16 9.43 15.04
C ILE A 215 -45.58 10.57 14.08
N PRO A 216 -44.85 11.71 14.04
CA PRO A 216 -45.24 12.85 13.21
C PRO A 216 -44.98 12.61 11.72
N GLN A 217 -45.70 13.34 10.87
CA GLN A 217 -45.55 13.29 9.42
C GLN A 217 -44.15 13.76 8.99
N GLN A 218 -43.51 12.98 8.10
CA GLN A 218 -42.20 13.29 7.55
C GLN A 218 -42.26 14.55 6.68
N VAL A 219 -41.33 15.48 6.89
CA VAL A 219 -41.19 16.69 6.07
C VAL A 219 -40.54 16.30 4.75
N LEU A 220 -41.16 16.65 3.62
CA LEU A 220 -40.56 16.39 2.31
C LEU A 220 -39.60 17.52 1.92
N PRO A 221 -38.59 17.25 1.07
CA PRO A 221 -37.66 18.29 0.60
C PRO A 221 -38.32 19.46 -0.14
N GLN A 222 -39.54 19.25 -0.66
CA GLN A 222 -40.32 20.26 -1.38
C GLN A 222 -40.96 21.28 -0.43
N ASP A 223 -41.20 20.89 0.83
CA ASP A 223 -41.87 21.72 1.83
C ASP A 223 -40.91 22.72 2.51
N VAL A 224 -39.61 22.62 2.20
CA VAL A 224 -38.57 23.50 2.75
C VAL A 224 -38.54 24.82 1.99
N THR A 225 -38.83 25.91 2.69
CA THR A 225 -38.84 27.26 2.10
C THR A 225 -37.43 27.74 1.77
N ASP A 226 -37.33 28.63 0.78
CA ASP A 226 -36.04 29.21 0.39
C ASP A 226 -35.44 30.09 1.49
N GLU A 227 -36.27 30.68 2.35
CA GLU A 227 -35.84 31.45 3.52
C GLU A 227 -35.08 30.56 4.52
N GLN A 228 -35.65 29.40 4.87
CA GLN A 228 -35.02 28.40 5.75
C GLN A 228 -33.66 27.95 5.19
N LEU A 229 -33.57 27.74 3.87
CA LEU A 229 -32.32 27.41 3.20
C LEU A 229 -31.28 28.54 3.34
N THR A 230 -31.68 29.80 3.14
CA THR A 230 -30.74 30.93 3.28
C THR A 230 -30.26 31.13 4.71
N GLU A 231 -31.12 30.92 5.70
CA GLU A 231 -30.73 30.98 7.12
C GLU A 231 -29.78 29.84 7.47
N TYR A 232 -30.05 28.63 7.00
CA TYR A 232 -29.15 27.47 7.17
C TYR A 232 -27.77 27.75 6.57
N LEU A 233 -27.70 28.36 5.37
CA LEU A 233 -26.43 28.78 4.78
C LEU A 233 -25.70 29.84 5.61
N ARG A 234 -26.40 30.74 6.31
CA ARG A 234 -25.75 31.69 7.24
C ARG A 234 -25.17 30.95 8.45
N LYS A 235 -25.88 29.97 9.01
CA LYS A 235 -25.39 29.13 10.12
C LYS A 235 -24.14 28.31 9.71
N LEU A 236 -24.14 27.77 8.50
CA LEU A 236 -22.96 27.07 7.95
C LEU A 236 -21.76 27.98 7.67
N ARG A 237 -21.92 29.31 7.54
CA ARG A 237 -20.77 30.22 7.40
C ARG A 237 -20.01 30.38 8.71
N SER A 238 -20.69 30.31 9.86
CA SER A 238 -20.03 30.29 11.17
C SER A 238 -19.35 28.95 11.45
N ASP A 239 -19.96 27.83 11.04
CA ASP A 239 -19.41 26.50 11.23
C ASP A 239 -18.80 25.94 9.94
N ARG A 240 -17.52 26.25 9.74
CA ARG A 240 -16.77 25.84 8.54
C ARG A 240 -16.58 24.32 8.46
N ILE A 241 -16.52 23.62 9.60
CA ILE A 241 -16.22 22.18 9.64
C ILE A 241 -17.40 21.40 9.05
N THR A 242 -18.62 21.71 9.49
CA THR A 242 -19.83 21.08 8.94
C THR A 242 -20.09 21.49 7.50
N LEU A 243 -19.78 22.73 7.12
CA LEU A 243 -19.83 23.15 5.72
C LEU A 243 -18.90 22.30 4.84
N TYR A 244 -17.64 22.10 5.26
CA TYR A 244 -16.69 21.30 4.50
C TYR A 244 -17.10 19.83 4.44
N SER A 245 -17.65 19.26 5.52
CA SER A 245 -18.16 17.89 5.48
C SER A 245 -19.31 17.73 4.48
N LEU A 246 -20.29 18.65 4.48
CA LEU A 246 -21.42 18.61 3.54
C LEU A 246 -20.97 18.82 2.09
N VAL A 247 -20.02 19.72 1.85
CA VAL A 247 -19.45 19.91 0.50
C VAL A 247 -18.65 18.68 0.07
N SER A 248 -17.90 18.05 0.98
CA SER A 248 -17.14 16.83 0.68
C SER A 248 -18.03 15.65 0.37
N GLU A 249 -19.14 15.47 1.09
CA GLU A 249 -20.15 14.44 0.82
C GLU A 249 -20.80 14.64 -0.55
N PHE A 250 -21.22 15.88 -0.85
CA PHE A 250 -21.90 16.19 -2.12
C PHE A 250 -20.98 16.07 -3.35
N LEU A 251 -19.74 16.54 -3.24
CA LEU A 251 -18.75 16.45 -4.32
C LEU A 251 -18.00 15.11 -4.33
N ASP A 252 -18.28 14.24 -3.35
CA ASP A 252 -17.61 12.96 -3.14
C ASP A 252 -16.08 13.11 -3.09
N LEU A 253 -15.62 14.10 -2.31
CA LEU A 253 -14.20 14.42 -2.15
C LEU A 253 -13.56 13.52 -1.10
N ALA A 254 -12.28 13.22 -1.29
CA ALA A 254 -11.52 12.52 -0.27
C ALA A 254 -11.36 13.39 1.00
N PRO A 255 -11.48 12.80 2.20
CA PRO A 255 -11.35 13.51 3.46
C PRO A 255 -9.95 14.13 3.59
N LEU A 256 -9.91 15.42 3.91
CA LEU A 256 -8.70 16.16 4.26
C LEU A 256 -8.65 16.26 5.79
N ASN A 257 -7.45 16.18 6.37
CA ASN A 257 -7.28 16.57 7.76
C ASN A 257 -7.58 18.07 7.88
N PRO A 258 -8.41 18.51 8.84
CA PRO A 258 -8.58 19.93 9.06
C PRO A 258 -7.23 20.57 9.41
N PRO A 259 -6.97 21.82 8.99
CA PRO A 259 -5.74 22.50 9.34
C PRO A 259 -5.66 22.64 10.86
N THR A 260 -4.66 22.03 11.48
CA THR A 260 -4.29 22.28 12.87
C THR A 260 -3.72 23.69 12.96
N SER A 261 -4.53 24.66 13.37
CA SER A 261 -4.02 25.98 13.75
C SER A 261 -3.18 25.83 15.03
N MET A 262 -2.04 26.50 15.10
CA MET A 262 -1.21 26.54 16.32
C MET A 262 -1.97 27.03 17.56
N ALA A 263 -3.08 27.75 17.39
CA ALA A 263 -3.95 28.20 18.46
C ALA A 263 -4.82 27.09 19.08
N ASP A 264 -4.98 25.93 18.41
CA ASP A 264 -5.87 24.85 18.82
C ASP A 264 -5.18 23.75 19.66
N PHE A 265 -3.87 23.88 19.95
CA PHE A 265 -3.11 22.91 20.75
C PHE A 265 -3.71 22.65 22.14
N GLY A 266 -4.48 23.60 22.70
CA GLY A 266 -5.15 23.45 24.00
C GLY A 266 -6.58 22.92 23.95
N ARG A 267 -7.21 22.82 22.76
CA ARG A 267 -8.62 22.41 22.59
C ARG A 267 -8.81 21.23 21.62
N SER A 268 -7.79 20.85 20.87
CA SER A 268 -7.86 19.85 19.79
C SER A 268 -7.77 18.38 20.24
N ALA A 269 -8.30 18.05 21.42
CA ALA A 269 -8.69 16.67 21.75
C ALA A 269 -10.17 16.40 21.44
N GLU A 270 -10.89 17.40 20.90
CA GLU A 270 -12.23 17.22 20.39
C GLU A 270 -12.15 16.47 19.06
N LYS A 271 -12.11 15.14 19.18
CA LYS A 271 -12.26 14.11 18.16
C LYS A 271 -12.85 14.69 16.86
N THR A 272 -11.99 15.06 15.91
CA THR A 272 -12.35 14.89 14.51
C THR A 272 -12.72 13.42 14.39
N LYS A 273 -14.02 13.11 14.26
CA LYS A 273 -14.58 11.74 14.29
C LYS A 273 -14.00 10.80 13.22
N ARG A 274 -12.99 11.23 12.46
CA ARG A 274 -12.66 10.80 11.12
C ARG A 274 -11.15 10.90 10.80
N PRO A 275 -10.22 10.23 11.53
CA PRO A 275 -8.85 10.12 11.05
C PRO A 275 -8.84 9.21 9.81
N SER A 276 -8.90 9.80 8.62
CA SER A 276 -8.82 9.02 7.38
C SER A 276 -7.38 8.60 7.14
N LEU A 277 -7.18 7.34 6.74
CA LEU A 277 -5.85 6.74 6.52
C LEU A 277 -5.08 7.41 5.38
N TYR A 278 -5.80 8.13 4.53
CA TYR A 278 -5.32 8.72 3.29
C TYR A 278 -5.35 10.27 3.31
N ALA A 279 -5.56 10.89 4.47
CA ALA A 279 -5.63 12.34 4.55
C ALA A 279 -4.33 13.05 4.17
N GLU A 280 -3.17 12.48 4.53
CA GLU A 280 -1.86 13.11 4.34
C GLU A 280 -1.39 13.02 2.88
N ASN A 281 -1.34 11.79 2.33
CA ASN A 281 -0.80 11.53 1.00
C ASN A 281 -1.87 11.46 -0.09
N GLY A 282 -3.15 11.57 0.29
CA GLY A 282 -4.29 11.42 -0.61
C GLY A 282 -4.73 9.96 -0.78
N PRO A 283 -5.95 9.75 -1.30
CA PRO A 283 -6.44 8.41 -1.63
C PRO A 283 -5.59 7.79 -2.76
N PRO A 284 -5.45 6.46 -2.79
CA PRO A 284 -4.70 5.79 -3.85
C PRO A 284 -5.41 5.89 -5.20
N ILE A 285 -4.62 6.09 -6.26
CA ILE A 285 -5.13 6.14 -7.64
C ILE A 285 -5.73 4.79 -8.12
N SER A 286 -5.34 3.69 -7.47
CA SER A 286 -5.84 2.33 -7.72
C SER A 286 -6.33 1.71 -6.41
N HIS A 287 -6.81 0.46 -6.48
CA HIS A 287 -7.05 -0.33 -5.27
C HIS A 287 -5.78 -0.33 -4.39
N PRO A 288 -5.86 -0.30 -3.04
CA PRO A 288 -4.67 -0.19 -2.19
C PRO A 288 -3.73 -1.40 -2.27
N SER A 289 -4.17 -2.54 -2.84
CA SER A 289 -3.29 -3.66 -3.20
C SER A 289 -2.63 -3.52 -4.58
N ALA A 290 -3.08 -2.59 -5.42
CA ALA A 290 -2.75 -2.46 -6.84
C ALA A 290 -2.87 -3.76 -7.68
N GLY A 291 -3.51 -4.81 -7.14
CA GLY A 291 -3.58 -6.13 -7.77
C GLY A 291 -2.25 -6.91 -7.80
N ILE A 292 -1.23 -6.50 -7.02
CA ILE A 292 0.08 -7.17 -7.02
C ILE A 292 0.10 -8.43 -6.12
N SER A 293 -0.59 -8.38 -4.99
CA SER A 293 -0.75 -9.49 -4.05
C SER A 293 -2.17 -9.48 -3.48
N TYR A 294 -2.68 -10.69 -3.24
CA TYR A 294 -4.02 -10.95 -2.70
C TYR A 294 -3.96 -11.62 -1.32
N LEU A 295 -2.77 -11.71 -0.72
CA LEU A 295 -2.60 -12.21 0.63
C LEU A 295 -3.14 -11.18 1.63
N ARG A 296 -3.99 -11.65 2.57
CA ARG A 296 -4.52 -10.82 3.66
C ARG A 296 -3.51 -10.63 4.79
N THR A 297 -2.74 -11.68 5.09
CA THR A 297 -1.79 -11.70 6.20
C THR A 297 -0.57 -12.57 5.88
N ALA A 298 0.54 -12.28 6.54
CA ALA A 298 1.77 -13.07 6.56
C ALA A 298 1.93 -13.88 7.86
N ALA A 299 0.85 -14.03 8.64
CA ALA A 299 0.83 -14.81 9.88
C ALA A 299 0.81 -16.33 9.61
N PHE A 300 1.85 -16.81 8.94
CA PHE A 300 2.12 -18.23 8.73
C PHE A 300 3.57 -18.53 9.07
N VAL A 301 3.85 -19.79 9.34
CA VAL A 301 5.20 -20.29 9.64
C VAL A 301 5.62 -21.26 8.56
N GLU A 302 6.78 -21.02 7.96
CA GLU A 302 7.37 -21.91 6.96
C GLU A 302 7.92 -23.14 7.65
N ASN A 303 7.45 -24.32 7.24
CA ASN A 303 7.95 -25.58 7.79
C ASN A 303 9.14 -26.06 6.95
N HIS A 304 10.34 -26.01 7.53
CA HIS A 304 11.54 -26.50 6.89
C HIS A 304 11.57 -28.04 6.89
N PRO A 305 11.92 -28.72 5.78
CA PRO A 305 11.88 -30.19 5.71
C PRO A 305 12.71 -30.91 6.77
N VAL A 306 13.83 -30.31 7.19
CA VAL A 306 14.79 -30.92 8.15
C VAL A 306 14.69 -30.31 9.55
N TYR A 307 14.45 -29.00 9.63
CA TYR A 307 14.55 -28.23 10.89
C TYR A 307 13.19 -27.94 11.51
N GLY A 308 12.09 -28.26 10.81
CA GLY A 308 10.75 -27.99 11.28
C GLY A 308 10.34 -26.51 11.15
N PRO A 309 9.35 -26.05 11.92
CA PRO A 309 8.78 -24.71 11.80
C PRO A 309 9.81 -23.62 12.10
N GLN A 310 9.98 -22.68 11.18
CA GLN A 310 10.95 -21.60 11.29
C GLN A 310 10.38 -20.38 12.03
N ALA A 311 11.15 -19.82 12.97
CA ALA A 311 10.73 -18.62 13.70
C ALA A 311 10.67 -17.35 12.83
N HIS A 312 11.52 -17.28 11.81
CA HIS A 312 11.61 -16.16 10.88
C HIS A 312 11.31 -16.62 9.46
N GLN A 313 10.73 -15.74 8.65
CA GLN A 313 10.55 -15.98 7.22
C GLN A 313 11.90 -16.08 6.50
N THR A 314 11.91 -16.80 5.39
CA THR A 314 13.11 -16.95 4.56
C THR A 314 13.68 -15.60 4.10
N PRO A 315 14.94 -15.29 4.41
CA PRO A 315 15.55 -14.03 4.04
C PRO A 315 15.86 -13.99 2.55
N VAL A 316 15.79 -12.78 1.98
CA VAL A 316 15.96 -12.56 0.55
C VAL A 316 17.23 -11.77 0.30
N LEU A 317 17.99 -12.20 -0.72
CA LEU A 317 19.19 -11.50 -1.13
C LEU A 317 18.82 -10.23 -1.93
N ALA A 318 19.18 -9.08 -1.39
CA ALA A 318 19.00 -7.77 -2.00
C ALA A 318 20.31 -7.24 -2.58
N ARG A 319 20.22 -6.46 -3.66
CA ARG A 319 21.37 -5.70 -4.19
C ARG A 319 21.37 -4.30 -3.60
N ILE A 320 22.54 -3.77 -3.25
CA ILE A 320 22.66 -2.36 -2.88
C ILE A 320 22.80 -1.56 -4.17
N ILE A 321 21.85 -0.67 -4.43
CA ILE A 321 21.74 0.11 -5.67
C ILE A 321 22.43 1.46 -5.53
N ALA A 322 22.19 2.13 -4.40
CA ALA A 322 22.81 3.41 -4.10
C ALA A 322 23.24 3.43 -2.63
N PRO A 323 24.50 3.82 -2.33
CA PRO A 323 24.95 4.04 -0.97
C PRO A 323 24.21 5.23 -0.34
N ARG A 324 24.34 5.38 0.98
CA ARG A 324 23.83 6.53 1.71
C ARG A 324 24.45 7.82 1.16
N ALA A 325 23.62 8.81 0.91
CA ALA A 325 24.05 10.13 0.44
C ALA A 325 23.43 11.21 1.33
N GLY A 326 24.24 11.81 2.20
CA GLY A 326 23.79 12.81 3.17
C GLY A 326 22.63 12.30 4.04
N PRO A 327 21.47 12.97 4.06
CA PRO A 327 20.30 12.54 4.85
C PRO A 327 19.53 11.37 4.22
N SER A 328 19.81 11.01 2.96
CA SER A 328 19.06 9.98 2.25
C SER A 328 19.57 8.58 2.61
N ASN A 329 18.64 7.69 2.98
CA ASN A 329 18.93 6.28 3.22
C ASN A 329 19.48 5.60 1.96
N ALA A 330 20.31 4.58 2.16
CA ALA A 330 20.76 3.74 1.06
C ALA A 330 19.59 3.01 0.42
N LYS A 331 19.69 2.74 -0.89
CA LYS A 331 18.63 2.11 -1.68
C LYS A 331 18.98 0.65 -1.97
N LEU A 332 18.02 -0.24 -1.72
CA LEU A 332 18.13 -1.68 -1.89
C LEU A 332 17.18 -2.14 -3.01
N GLY A 333 17.65 -3.07 -3.83
CA GLY A 333 16.85 -3.76 -4.84
C GLY A 333 16.39 -5.11 -4.30
N VAL A 334 15.09 -5.25 -4.02
CA VAL A 334 14.45 -6.45 -3.44
C VAL A 334 13.36 -6.93 -4.40
N GLY A 335 13.50 -8.14 -4.94
CA GLY A 335 12.46 -8.73 -5.80
C GLY A 335 12.11 -7.93 -7.07
N GLY A 336 13.00 -7.03 -7.54
CA GLY A 336 12.72 -6.12 -8.67
C GLY A 336 12.20 -4.74 -8.26
N PHE A 337 11.96 -4.51 -6.97
CA PHE A 337 11.52 -3.23 -6.41
C PHE A 337 12.66 -2.51 -5.70
N ILE A 338 12.58 -1.19 -5.65
CA ILE A 338 13.54 -0.35 -4.92
C ILE A 338 12.94 0.01 -3.56
N THR A 339 13.68 -0.25 -2.49
CA THR A 339 13.32 0.10 -1.11
C THR A 339 14.48 0.78 -0.40
N GLU A 340 14.22 1.33 0.78
CA GLU A 340 15.23 1.91 1.67
C GLU A 340 15.78 0.86 2.64
N THR A 341 16.92 1.17 3.26
CA THR A 341 17.44 0.36 4.36
C THR A 341 16.49 0.31 5.55
N PRO A 342 16.52 -0.77 6.36
CA PRO A 342 15.73 -0.86 7.59
C PRO A 342 15.90 0.37 8.48
N GLN A 343 14.84 0.82 9.15
CA GLN A 343 14.93 1.91 10.13
C GLN A 343 15.41 1.41 11.49
N GLY A 344 16.03 2.29 12.29
CA GLY A 344 16.53 1.96 13.63
C GLY A 344 17.98 1.47 13.67
N ASP A 345 18.41 1.00 14.84
CA ASP A 345 19.76 0.45 15.04
C ASP A 345 19.86 -0.95 14.43
N SER A 346 20.30 -1.00 13.17
CA SER A 346 20.56 -2.23 12.42
C SER A 346 21.97 -2.21 11.85
N VAL A 347 22.47 -3.36 11.38
CA VAL A 347 23.77 -3.46 10.71
C VAL A 347 23.85 -2.56 9.46
N PHE A 348 22.71 -2.17 8.88
CA PHE A 348 22.64 -1.20 7.78
C PHE A 348 22.83 0.26 8.21
N ASN A 349 22.61 0.57 9.50
CA ASN A 349 22.63 1.94 10.02
C ASN A 349 23.74 2.21 11.03
N GLN A 350 24.53 1.21 11.41
CA GLN A 350 25.66 1.39 12.33
C GLN A 350 26.60 2.49 11.83
N ARG A 351 26.73 3.55 12.64
CA ARG A 351 27.74 4.59 12.44
C ARG A 351 29.06 4.05 12.97
N SER A 352 30.08 3.99 12.12
CA SER A 352 31.43 3.55 12.52
C SER A 352 32.08 4.59 13.45
N TYR A 353 31.67 4.62 14.72
CA TYR A 353 32.23 5.56 15.71
C TYR A 353 33.53 5.05 16.34
N SER A 354 33.88 3.77 16.14
CA SER A 354 34.99 3.11 16.83
C SER A 354 35.77 2.13 15.93
N GLY A 355 36.26 2.57 14.76
CA GLY A 355 37.26 1.85 13.94
C GLY A 355 36.94 0.41 13.48
N ARG A 356 35.82 -0.18 13.92
CA ARG A 356 35.38 -1.53 13.58
C ARG A 356 34.56 -1.45 12.31
N LYS A 357 35.06 -2.09 11.26
CA LYS A 357 34.43 -2.24 9.93
C LYS A 357 33.25 -3.22 9.96
N SER A 358 32.30 -3.05 10.88
CA SER A 358 31.12 -3.92 11.01
C SER A 358 29.93 -3.37 10.22
N GLY A 359 30.17 -2.89 9.00
CA GLY A 359 29.12 -2.39 8.12
C GLY A 359 29.01 -3.26 6.88
N ILE A 360 27.79 -3.41 6.35
CA ILE A 360 27.57 -4.08 5.07
C ILE A 360 28.25 -3.25 3.97
N ALA A 361 29.11 -3.88 3.18
CA ALA A 361 29.80 -3.24 2.07
C ALA A 361 28.78 -2.62 1.08
N GLY A 362 29.09 -1.47 0.49
CA GLY A 362 28.19 -0.77 -0.44
C GLY A 362 27.12 0.11 0.22
N VAL A 363 26.86 -0.02 1.52
CA VAL A 363 25.81 0.80 2.20
C VAL A 363 26.31 2.20 2.51
N ALA A 364 27.50 2.33 3.11
CA ALA A 364 28.08 3.63 3.47
C ALA A 364 28.75 4.32 2.27
N SER A 365 29.47 3.56 1.46
CA SER A 365 30.17 4.04 0.27
C SER A 365 30.12 2.97 -0.81
N PHE A 366 30.18 3.40 -2.07
CA PHE A 366 30.31 2.48 -3.20
C PHE A 366 31.68 1.80 -3.17
N ASP A 367 31.72 0.49 -3.38
CA ASP A 367 32.92 -0.33 -3.42
C ASP A 367 33.06 -0.95 -4.83
N PRO A 368 34.04 -0.49 -5.65
CA PRO A 368 34.22 -0.97 -7.01
C PRO A 368 34.82 -2.39 -7.08
N ASP A 369 35.44 -2.89 -6.01
CA ASP A 369 36.16 -4.18 -6.04
C ASP A 369 35.20 -5.37 -5.99
N ILE A 370 33.96 -5.15 -5.54
CA ILE A 370 32.93 -6.19 -5.42
C ILE A 370 32.32 -6.50 -6.80
N LYS A 371 32.78 -7.60 -7.40
CA LYS A 371 32.24 -8.10 -8.67
C LYS A 371 30.72 -8.33 -8.61
N GLY A 372 29.99 -7.70 -9.52
CA GLY A 372 28.54 -7.78 -9.59
C GLY A 372 27.78 -6.94 -8.56
N GLY A 373 28.50 -6.08 -7.82
CA GLY A 373 27.97 -5.15 -6.83
C GLY A 373 27.67 -5.79 -5.48
N ALA A 374 27.63 -4.95 -4.45
CA ALA A 374 27.36 -5.38 -3.09
C ALA A 374 25.93 -5.93 -2.92
N LYS A 375 25.84 -7.00 -2.14
CA LYS A 375 24.60 -7.75 -1.88
C LYS A 375 24.48 -8.05 -0.39
N ALA A 376 23.27 -8.02 0.13
CA ALA A 376 23.00 -8.28 1.54
C ALA A 376 21.68 -9.04 1.68
N TYR A 377 21.61 -9.92 2.67
CA TYR A 377 20.34 -10.56 3.03
C TYR A 377 19.48 -9.58 3.83
N VAL A 378 18.21 -9.50 3.47
CA VAL A 378 17.19 -8.70 4.16
C VAL A 378 15.96 -9.55 4.39
N GLN A 379 15.18 -9.19 5.40
CA GLN A 379 13.88 -9.81 5.64
C GLN A 379 12.79 -8.82 5.25
N PRO A 380 12.05 -9.05 4.14
CA PRO A 380 10.88 -8.24 3.83
C PRO A 380 9.80 -8.48 4.90
N THR A 381 9.22 -7.42 5.46
CA THR A 381 8.27 -7.52 6.59
C THR A 381 6.85 -7.13 6.21
N SER A 382 6.69 -6.06 5.43
CA SER A 382 5.39 -5.59 4.98
C SER A 382 5.51 -4.87 3.66
N ALA A 383 4.41 -4.75 2.93
CA ALA A 383 4.33 -3.93 1.74
C ALA A 383 3.07 -3.05 1.78
N ARG A 384 3.16 -1.88 1.15
CA ARG A 384 2.06 -0.93 0.97
C ARG A 384 2.15 -0.26 -0.39
N VAL A 385 1.02 0.22 -0.90
CA VAL A 385 0.97 1.03 -2.12
C VAL A 385 0.73 2.48 -1.74
N ASP A 386 1.58 3.36 -2.23
CA ASP A 386 1.45 4.80 -2.05
C ASP A 386 0.33 5.39 -2.92
N SER A 387 -0.10 6.63 -2.63
CA SER A 387 -1.17 7.28 -3.39
C SER A 387 -0.86 7.41 -4.89
N SER A 388 0.43 7.54 -5.22
CA SER A 388 1.00 7.56 -6.57
C SER A 388 1.00 6.20 -7.31
N GLY A 389 0.62 5.12 -6.63
CA GLY A 389 0.64 3.74 -7.16
C GLY A 389 2.02 3.06 -7.07
N MET A 390 2.97 3.64 -6.34
CA MET A 390 4.29 3.01 -6.10
C MET A 390 4.22 2.00 -4.96
N VAL A 391 4.81 0.83 -5.16
CA VAL A 391 4.92 -0.21 -4.11
C VAL A 391 6.10 0.12 -3.20
N GLN A 392 5.83 0.28 -1.91
CA GLN A 392 6.83 0.47 -0.86
C GLN A 392 6.93 -0.80 -0.03
N ILE A 393 8.08 -1.47 -0.09
CA ILE A 393 8.37 -2.66 0.71
C ILE A 393 9.14 -2.22 1.95
N THR A 394 8.65 -2.56 3.14
CA THR A 394 9.41 -2.40 4.38
C THR A 394 10.31 -3.61 4.55
N VAL A 395 11.58 -3.37 4.82
CA VAL A 395 12.58 -4.41 5.06
C VAL A 395 13.17 -4.28 6.46
N GLY A 396 13.41 -5.43 7.08
CA GLY A 396 14.14 -5.60 8.33
C GLY A 396 15.51 -6.25 8.11
N GLU A 397 16.32 -6.27 9.16
CA GLU A 397 17.55 -7.04 9.20
C GLU A 397 17.24 -8.54 9.19
N ALA A 398 17.94 -9.29 8.36
CA ALA A 398 17.77 -10.74 8.31
C ALA A 398 18.50 -11.41 9.48
N ASN A 399 17.81 -12.32 10.19
CA ASN A 399 18.44 -13.13 11.23
C ASN A 399 19.58 -13.99 10.65
N GLN A 400 20.71 -14.07 11.36
CA GLN A 400 21.90 -14.82 10.93
C GLN A 400 21.63 -16.32 10.72
N GLU A 401 20.84 -16.96 11.59
CA GLU A 401 20.48 -18.38 11.47
C GLU A 401 19.64 -18.62 10.22
N ALA A 402 18.63 -17.77 9.99
CA ALA A 402 17.79 -17.85 8.79
C ALA A 402 18.61 -17.62 7.51
N GLN A 403 19.64 -16.77 7.55
CA GLN A 403 20.57 -16.59 6.42
C GLN A 403 21.40 -17.84 6.15
N LEU A 404 21.85 -18.54 7.20
CA LEU A 404 22.63 -19.77 7.08
C LEU A 404 21.77 -20.89 6.47
N ILE A 405 20.55 -21.08 6.98
CA ILE A 405 19.59 -22.05 6.43
C ILE A 405 19.26 -21.74 4.96
N SER A 406 19.04 -20.47 4.62
CA SER A 406 18.82 -20.05 3.22
C SER A 406 20.01 -20.36 2.31
N LYS A 407 21.25 -20.21 2.81
CA LYS A 407 22.46 -20.57 2.05
C LYS A 407 22.59 -22.07 1.85
N GLU A 408 22.21 -22.87 2.84
CA GLU A 408 22.19 -24.33 2.75
C GLU A 408 21.17 -24.82 1.74
N MET A 409 19.97 -24.26 1.72
CA MET A 409 18.93 -24.56 0.71
C MET A 409 19.37 -24.30 -0.74
N VAL A 410 20.27 -23.33 -0.94
CA VAL A 410 20.84 -23.00 -2.26
C VAL A 410 22.12 -23.82 -2.55
N GLY A 411 22.56 -24.67 -1.62
CA GLY A 411 23.78 -25.49 -1.74
C GLY A 411 25.08 -24.71 -1.59
N LYS A 412 25.04 -23.52 -0.97
CA LYS A 412 26.24 -22.67 -0.72
C LYS A 412 26.87 -22.91 0.65
N ALA A 413 26.19 -23.60 1.53
CA ALA A 413 26.66 -23.98 2.85
C ALA A 413 26.18 -25.40 3.16
N THR A 414 26.90 -26.10 4.03
CA THR A 414 26.50 -27.38 4.62
C THR A 414 26.50 -27.18 6.12
N ILE A 415 25.34 -27.41 6.77
CA ILE A 415 25.19 -27.20 8.21
C ILE A 415 24.71 -28.49 8.85
N TYR A 416 23.68 -29.11 8.24
CA TYR A 416 23.13 -30.35 8.72
C TYR A 416 24.16 -31.50 8.64
N ASN A 417 24.35 -32.20 9.76
CA ASN A 417 25.34 -33.28 9.94
C ASN A 417 26.81 -32.89 9.74
N ASP A 418 27.13 -31.60 9.62
CA ASP A 418 28.52 -31.14 9.60
C ASP A 418 29.09 -31.24 11.03
N ARG A 419 29.65 -32.40 11.38
CA ARG A 419 30.35 -32.65 12.65
C ARG A 419 31.76 -32.04 12.65
N SER A 420 31.94 -30.86 12.08
CA SER A 420 33.18 -30.10 12.20
C SER A 420 33.23 -29.41 13.57
N LYS A 421 33.73 -30.16 14.56
CA LYS A 421 34.36 -29.76 15.83
C LYS A 421 33.86 -28.47 16.50
N THR A 422 33.22 -28.68 17.64
CA THR A 422 33.33 -27.79 18.80
C THR A 422 34.80 -27.49 19.13
N ASP A 423 35.36 -26.42 18.60
CA ASP A 423 36.46 -25.69 19.25
C ASP A 423 35.85 -24.62 20.15
N LEU A 424 35.17 -25.07 21.21
CA LEU A 424 35.02 -24.29 22.42
C LEU A 424 36.25 -24.64 23.28
N PRO A 425 37.16 -23.70 23.60
CA PRO A 425 38.21 -23.97 24.55
C PRO A 425 37.56 -24.19 25.91
N THR A 426 37.53 -25.45 26.33
CA THR A 426 37.27 -25.87 27.70
C THR A 426 38.28 -25.18 28.61
N GLY A 427 37.79 -24.48 29.64
CA GLY A 427 38.62 -24.07 30.78
C GLY A 427 39.15 -22.64 30.74
N GLN A 428 38.29 -21.66 31.00
CA GLN A 428 38.67 -20.58 31.91
C GLN A 428 37.56 -20.44 32.96
N ASP A 429 37.87 -20.94 34.16
CA ASP A 429 37.09 -20.73 35.38
C ASP A 429 36.83 -19.24 35.59
N ARG A 430 35.64 -18.78 35.23
CA ARG A 430 35.13 -17.49 35.69
C ARG A 430 34.71 -17.65 37.14
N LYS A 431 35.63 -17.30 38.05
CA LYS A 431 35.31 -17.08 39.46
C LYS A 431 34.07 -16.16 39.57
N PRO A 432 33.05 -16.52 40.37
CA PRO A 432 31.88 -15.67 40.52
C PRO A 432 32.28 -14.39 41.25
N GLN A 433 32.14 -13.24 40.59
CA GLN A 433 32.16 -11.96 41.30
C GLN A 433 30.88 -11.86 42.13
N LEU A 434 31.03 -12.03 43.45
CA LEU A 434 30.04 -11.60 44.44
C LEU A 434 29.87 -10.09 44.32
N ARG A 435 28.78 -9.66 43.69
CA ARG A 435 28.34 -8.27 43.70
C ARG A 435 27.52 -8.07 44.97
N THR A 436 28.13 -7.47 45.98
CA THR A 436 27.48 -7.00 47.21
C THR A 436 26.43 -5.95 46.83
N VAL A 437 25.16 -6.33 46.87
CA VAL A 437 24.04 -5.38 46.79
C VAL A 437 23.75 -4.89 48.20
N ARG A 438 24.04 -3.62 48.47
CA ARG A 438 23.50 -2.87 49.61
C ARG A 438 21.98 -2.79 49.43
N GLY A 439 21.23 -3.51 50.24
CA GLY A 439 19.78 -3.40 50.31
C GLY A 439 19.38 -2.13 51.05
N THR A 440 18.55 -1.31 50.42
CA THR A 440 17.60 -0.44 51.11
C THR A 440 16.23 -1.09 50.98
N ASP A 441 15.67 -1.48 52.12
CA ASP A 441 14.34 -2.06 52.25
C ASP A 441 13.26 -1.16 51.65
N THR A 442 12.40 -1.75 50.82
CA THR A 442 10.97 -1.37 50.76
C THR A 442 10.19 -2.52 50.13
N GLN A 443 9.42 -3.21 50.98
CA GLN A 443 8.52 -4.29 50.61
C GLN A 443 7.26 -3.72 49.92
N GLN A 444 6.92 -4.24 48.74
CA GLN A 444 5.54 -4.41 48.28
C GLN A 444 5.44 -5.66 47.39
N PRO A 445 4.43 -6.54 47.60
CA PRO A 445 4.28 -7.76 46.81
C PRO A 445 3.45 -7.49 45.54
N THR A 446 3.97 -7.87 44.38
CA THR A 446 3.16 -8.07 43.17
C THR A 446 2.97 -9.57 42.96
N GLU A 447 1.72 -10.02 43.13
CA GLU A 447 1.23 -11.36 42.85
C GLU A 447 1.48 -11.72 41.38
N THR A 448 2.33 -12.73 41.14
CA THR A 448 2.46 -13.37 39.83
C THR A 448 1.49 -14.54 39.75
N VAL A 449 0.52 -14.41 38.85
CA VAL A 449 -0.46 -15.44 38.50
C VAL A 449 0.21 -16.52 37.66
N GLY A 450 0.09 -17.78 38.09
CA GLY A 450 0.21 -18.98 37.25
C GLY A 450 1.51 -19.77 37.40
N SER A 451 1.57 -20.67 38.38
CA SER A 451 2.50 -21.80 38.41
C SER A 451 1.77 -23.11 38.08
N SER A 452 2.51 -24.10 37.56
CA SER A 452 2.01 -25.41 37.10
C SER A 452 1.13 -26.18 38.09
N THR A 453 1.19 -25.84 39.37
CA THR A 453 0.34 -26.35 40.45
C THR A 453 -1.11 -25.89 40.41
N THR A 454 -1.45 -24.85 39.64
CA THR A 454 -2.85 -24.36 39.51
C THR A 454 -3.69 -25.12 38.48
N TYR A 455 -3.09 -25.99 37.67
CA TYR A 455 -3.79 -26.75 36.62
C TYR A 455 -3.99 -28.24 36.92
N GLY A 456 -3.61 -28.73 38.12
CA GLY A 456 -3.99 -30.07 38.58
C GLY A 456 -3.63 -31.21 37.62
N LEU A 457 -2.43 -31.18 37.04
CA LEU A 457 -1.93 -32.20 36.10
C LEU A 457 -0.75 -32.98 36.69
N ASP A 458 -0.88 -33.40 37.95
CA ASP A 458 -0.05 -34.45 38.52
C ASP A 458 -0.96 -35.64 38.85
N SER A 459 -0.95 -36.66 37.98
CA SER A 459 -1.35 -38.04 38.28
C SER A 459 -0.16 -38.95 38.05
#